data_AF-A0A5N5W108-F1
#
_entry.id   AF-A0A5N5W108-F1
#
_cell.length_a   1.000
_cell.length_b   1.000
_cell.length_c   1.000
_cell.angle_alpha   90.00
_cell.angle_beta   90.00
_cell.angle_gamma   90.00
#
_symmetry.space_group_name_H-M   'P 1'
#
loop_
_entity.id
_entity.type
_entity.pdbx_description
1 polymer ?
#
loop_
_entity_poly.entity_id
_entity_poly.type
_entity_poly.pdbx_seq_one_letter_code
_entity_poly.pdbx_strand_id
1 'polypeptide(L)'
;MSEREWQALTKSEEAFMVNSYEIDILAGVWGDLDEADQSRPVKELAGILLPLIDRGWIEVRRVAPWKSPSGQRGYQHGELVPREQLPAVLEDAANWEYPDDADWVGAVTLVETEAGRKITCRSPEEMAG
;
A
#
# COMPACT_ATOMS: atom_id res chain seq x y z
N MET A 1 1.13 18.15 11.86
CA MET A 1 1.24 17.01 12.81
C MET A 1 1.85 15.76 12.16
N SER A 2 2.44 15.90 10.97
CA SER A 2 2.94 14.84 10.09
C SER A 2 4.22 14.16 10.60
N GLU A 3 5.18 14.95 11.09
CA GLU A 3 6.54 14.48 11.35
C GLU A 3 6.64 13.54 12.56
N ARG A 4 5.91 13.82 13.65
CA ARG A 4 5.92 12.95 14.83
C ARG A 4 5.26 11.59 14.55
N GLU A 5 4.23 11.58 13.71
CA GLU A 5 3.53 10.35 13.34
C GLU A 5 4.41 9.51 12.40
N TRP A 6 5.08 10.13 11.43
CA TRP A 6 6.05 9.46 10.56
C TRP A 6 7.24 8.88 11.34
N GLN A 7 7.86 9.66 12.23
CA GLN A 7 9.00 9.20 13.04
C GLN A 7 8.61 8.12 14.07
N ALA A 8 7.33 7.97 14.37
CA ALA A 8 6.82 6.93 15.24
C ALA A 8 6.52 5.62 14.50
N LEU A 9 6.54 5.61 13.15
CA LEU A 9 6.37 4.39 12.38
C LEU A 9 7.54 3.45 12.61
N THR A 10 7.20 2.17 12.75
CA THR A 10 8.17 1.10 12.58
C THR A 10 8.63 1.03 11.12
N LYS A 11 9.73 0.30 10.85
CA LYS A 11 10.26 0.16 9.50
C LYS A 11 9.27 -0.53 8.54
N SER A 12 8.56 -1.55 9.00
CA SER A 12 7.53 -2.20 8.18
C SER A 12 6.31 -1.30 7.95
N GLU A 13 5.89 -0.49 8.94
CA GLU A 13 4.83 0.50 8.72
C GLU A 13 5.26 1.57 7.70
N GLU A 14 6.51 2.04 7.78
CA GLU A 14 7.09 2.97 6.80
C GLU A 14 7.05 2.37 5.39
N ALA A 15 7.46 1.11 5.21
CA ALA A 15 7.41 0.40 3.93
C ALA A 15 5.99 0.34 3.35
N PHE A 16 4.96 0.06 4.16
CA PHE A 16 3.57 0.08 3.68
C PHE A 16 3.10 1.47 3.27
N MET A 17 3.50 2.51 4.02
CA MET A 17 3.16 3.89 3.67
C MET A 17 3.84 4.30 2.37
N VAL A 18 5.12 3.98 2.17
CA VAL A 18 5.85 4.21 0.91
C VAL A 18 5.19 3.46 -0.24
N ASN A 19 4.91 2.17 -0.08
CA ASN A 19 4.28 1.37 -1.13
C ASN A 19 2.88 1.90 -1.50
N SER A 20 2.14 2.52 -0.56
CA SER A 20 0.84 3.12 -0.85
C SER A 20 0.89 4.41 -1.68
N TYR A 21 2.06 5.08 -1.69
CA TYR A 21 2.36 6.23 -2.54
C TYR A 21 2.82 5.79 -3.93
N GLU A 22 3.57 4.69 -4.00
CA GLU A 22 4.02 4.11 -5.25
C GLU A 22 2.84 3.43 -5.96
N ILE A 23 2.65 3.70 -7.24
CA ILE A 23 1.54 3.13 -8.03
C ILE A 23 1.90 1.68 -8.40
N ASP A 24 2.09 0.83 -7.39
CA ASP A 24 2.45 -0.59 -7.49
C ASP A 24 1.38 -1.48 -6.82
N ILE A 25 1.53 -2.79 -6.97
CA ILE A 25 0.74 -3.80 -6.27
C ILE A 25 1.37 -4.12 -4.90
N LEU A 26 0.61 -4.76 -4.02
CA LEU A 26 1.03 -5.11 -2.66
C LEU A 26 2.34 -5.90 -2.63
N ALA A 27 2.60 -6.75 -3.63
CA ALA A 27 3.85 -7.49 -3.75
C ALA A 27 5.09 -6.57 -3.83
N GLY A 28 4.95 -5.32 -4.28
CA GLY A 28 6.05 -4.36 -4.32
C GLY A 28 6.64 -4.03 -2.95
N VAL A 29 5.84 -4.16 -1.88
CA VAL A 29 6.30 -3.82 -0.52
C VAL A 29 7.49 -4.67 -0.08
N TRP A 30 7.68 -5.87 -0.65
CA TRP A 30 8.85 -6.70 -0.35
C TRP A 30 10.18 -6.00 -0.65
N GLY A 31 10.20 -5.07 -1.62
CA GLY A 31 11.38 -4.26 -1.93
C GLY A 31 11.75 -3.25 -0.85
N ASP A 32 10.76 -2.80 -0.06
CA ASP A 32 10.92 -1.77 0.97
C ASP A 32 11.02 -2.33 2.39
N LEU A 33 10.60 -3.58 2.59
CA LEU A 33 10.75 -4.28 3.87
C LEU A 33 12.21 -4.58 4.18
N ASP A 34 12.57 -4.54 5.47
CA ASP A 34 13.89 -4.97 5.92
C ASP A 34 14.06 -6.50 5.83
N GLU A 35 15.30 -6.99 5.90
CA GLU A 35 15.60 -8.43 5.76
C GLU A 35 14.87 -9.29 6.79
N ALA A 36 14.64 -8.78 8.00
CA ALA A 36 13.95 -9.54 9.05
C ALA A 36 12.47 -9.68 8.70
N ASP A 37 11.85 -8.61 8.23
CA ASP A 37 10.44 -8.55 7.87
C ASP A 37 10.12 -9.27 6.56
N GLN A 38 11.06 -9.32 5.60
CA GLN A 38 10.92 -10.09 4.36
C GLN A 38 10.72 -11.60 4.61
N SER A 39 11.21 -12.12 5.74
CA SER A 39 11.07 -13.53 6.11
C SER A 39 9.81 -13.85 6.92
N ARG A 40 9.01 -12.83 7.27
CA ARG A 40 7.83 -13.02 8.12
C ARG A 40 6.67 -13.67 7.37
N PRO A 41 5.81 -14.42 8.09
CA PRO A 41 4.53 -14.83 7.55
C PRO A 41 3.70 -13.61 7.12
N VAL A 42 3.06 -13.68 5.94
CA VAL A 42 2.17 -12.63 5.43
C VAL A 42 1.07 -12.24 6.41
N LYS A 43 0.63 -13.17 7.26
CA LYS A 43 -0.32 -12.91 8.34
C LYS A 43 0.19 -11.91 9.38
N GLU A 44 1.47 -11.96 9.73
CA GLU A 44 2.07 -10.99 10.64
C GLU A 44 2.15 -9.61 9.99
N LEU A 45 2.54 -9.57 8.71
CA LEU A 45 2.59 -8.34 7.92
C LEU A 45 1.20 -7.72 7.73
N ALA A 46 0.17 -8.53 7.47
CA ALA A 46 -1.22 -8.10 7.45
C ALA A 46 -1.65 -7.47 8.78
N GLY A 47 -1.19 -8.04 9.90
CA GLY A 47 -1.41 -7.48 11.25
C GLY A 47 -0.77 -6.11 11.46
N ILE A 48 0.32 -5.80 10.77
CA ILE A 48 0.98 -4.49 10.80
C ILE A 48 0.26 -3.48 9.89
N LEU A 49 -0.19 -3.93 8.71
CA LEU A 49 -0.87 -3.08 7.73
C LEU A 49 -2.29 -2.67 8.18
N LEU A 50 -3.04 -3.58 8.83
CA LEU A 50 -4.42 -3.32 9.25
C LEU A 50 -4.59 -2.06 10.13
N PRO A 51 -3.75 -1.81 11.15
CA PRO A 51 -3.77 -0.55 11.90
C PRO A 51 -3.63 0.72 11.06
N LEU A 52 -2.81 0.70 10.00
CA LEU A 52 -2.64 1.87 9.11
C LEU A 52 -3.92 2.13 8.30
N ILE A 53 -4.59 1.07 7.89
CA ILE A 53 -5.90 1.13 7.23
C ILE A 53 -6.97 1.61 8.20
N ASP A 54 -6.97 1.12 9.45
CA ASP A 54 -7.92 1.52 10.49
C ASP A 54 -7.76 2.99 10.91
N ARG A 55 -6.54 3.53 10.85
CA ARG A 55 -6.27 4.97 10.99
C ARG A 55 -6.76 5.79 9.78
N GLY A 56 -7.18 5.12 8.72
CA GLY A 56 -7.63 5.74 7.48
C GLY A 56 -6.49 6.33 6.66
N TRP A 57 -5.25 5.87 6.84
CA TRP A 57 -4.10 6.38 6.10
C TRP A 57 -3.93 5.68 4.75
N ILE A 58 -4.29 4.41 4.68
CA ILE A 58 -4.21 3.57 3.49
C ILE A 58 -5.59 3.00 3.17
N GLU A 59 -5.94 2.98 1.89
CA GLU A 59 -7.01 2.16 1.34
C GLU A 59 -6.43 0.96 0.61
N VAL A 60 -7.08 -0.20 0.72
CA VAL A 60 -6.72 -1.39 -0.06
C VAL A 60 -7.69 -1.50 -1.22
N ARG A 61 -7.17 -1.49 -2.44
CA ARG A 61 -7.97 -1.54 -3.66
C ARG A 61 -7.52 -2.68 -4.56
N ARG A 62 -8.34 -2.98 -5.55
CA ARG A 62 -7.99 -3.88 -6.66
C ARG A 62 -7.52 -3.05 -7.85
N VAL A 63 -6.51 -3.51 -8.57
CA VAL A 63 -6.10 -2.87 -9.83
C VAL A 63 -7.20 -3.08 -10.88
N ALA A 64 -7.56 -2.01 -11.57
CA ALA A 64 -8.50 -2.04 -12.69
C ALA A 64 -7.81 -1.65 -13.99
N PRO A 65 -8.27 -2.16 -15.15
CA PRO A 65 -7.76 -1.71 -16.43
C PRO A 65 -8.14 -0.26 -16.66
N TRP A 66 -7.22 0.49 -17.25
CA TRP A 66 -7.43 1.84 -17.73
C TRP A 66 -7.11 1.94 -19.21
N LYS A 67 -7.81 2.83 -19.91
CA LYS A 67 -7.56 3.12 -21.31
C LYS A 67 -7.54 4.63 -21.53
N SER A 68 -6.46 5.13 -22.11
CA SER A 68 -6.35 6.54 -22.48
C SER A 68 -7.34 6.90 -23.59
N PRO A 69 -7.64 8.20 -23.79
CA PRO A 69 -8.42 8.65 -24.95
C PRO A 69 -7.80 8.26 -26.30
N SER A 70 -6.47 8.12 -26.37
CA SER A 70 -5.74 7.67 -27.57
C SER A 70 -5.73 6.15 -27.74
N GLY A 71 -6.29 5.40 -26.78
CA GLY A 71 -6.46 3.95 -26.84
C GLY A 71 -5.33 3.14 -26.21
N GLN A 72 -4.34 3.78 -25.60
CA GLN A 72 -3.27 3.11 -24.85
C GLN A 72 -3.84 2.47 -23.60
N ARG A 73 -3.43 1.23 -23.31
CA ARG A 73 -3.81 0.51 -22.09
C ARG A 73 -2.87 0.87 -20.94
N GLY A 74 -3.41 0.86 -19.73
CA GLY A 74 -2.67 1.00 -18.49
C GLY A 74 -3.49 0.48 -17.32
N TYR A 75 -3.09 0.87 -16.12
CA TYR A 75 -3.72 0.47 -14.87
C TYR A 75 -4.23 1.70 -14.11
N GLN A 76 -5.27 1.51 -13.30
CA GLN A 76 -5.79 2.51 -12.37
C GLN A 76 -6.27 1.83 -11.09
N HIS A 77 -6.46 2.60 -10.03
CA HIS A 77 -7.12 2.10 -8.82
C HIS A 77 -8.59 1.76 -9.12
N GLY A 78 -8.95 0.52 -8.85
CA GLY A 78 -10.29 -0.01 -9.03
C GLY A 78 -11.11 0.00 -7.74
N GLU A 79 -11.84 -1.11 -7.53
CA GLU A 79 -12.77 -1.27 -6.42
C GLU A 79 -12.03 -1.28 -5.07
N LEU A 80 -12.64 -0.61 -4.10
CA LEU A 80 -12.22 -0.65 -2.70
C LEU A 80 -12.55 -2.01 -2.11
N VAL A 81 -11.57 -2.65 -1.47
CA VAL A 81 -11.80 -3.89 -0.74
C VAL A 81 -12.54 -3.56 0.56
N PRO A 82 -13.73 -4.14 0.81
CA PRO A 82 -14.48 -3.85 2.03
C PRO A 82 -13.72 -4.23 3.29
N ARG A 83 -13.89 -3.44 4.35
CA ARG A 83 -13.10 -3.55 5.60
C ARG A 83 -13.20 -4.95 6.23
N GLU A 84 -14.37 -5.58 6.14
CA GLU A 84 -14.65 -6.91 6.65
C GLU A 84 -13.95 -8.03 5.86
N GLN A 85 -13.53 -7.76 4.62
CA GLN A 85 -12.81 -8.71 3.77
C GLN A 85 -11.30 -8.57 3.90
N LEU A 86 -10.80 -7.43 4.40
CA LEU A 86 -9.37 -7.14 4.47
C LEU A 86 -8.53 -8.21 5.19
N PRO A 87 -8.94 -8.76 6.35
CA PRO A 87 -8.13 -9.80 6.98
C PRO A 87 -7.95 -11.03 6.08
N ALA A 88 -9.02 -11.48 5.43
CA ALA A 88 -8.95 -12.64 4.52
C ALA A 88 -8.11 -12.36 3.28
N VAL A 89 -8.23 -11.16 2.70
CA VAL A 89 -7.45 -10.75 1.51
C VAL A 89 -5.97 -10.59 1.84
N LEU A 90 -5.64 -9.96 2.97
CA LEU A 90 -4.25 -9.69 3.35
C LEU A 90 -3.55 -10.92 3.94
N GLU A 91 -4.27 -11.88 4.53
CA GLU A 91 -3.67 -13.15 4.99
C GLU A 91 -3.46 -14.16 3.84
N ASP A 92 -4.02 -13.93 2.65
CA ASP A 92 -3.83 -14.77 1.48
C ASP A 92 -2.50 -14.44 0.79
N ALA A 93 -1.54 -15.38 0.88
CA ALA A 93 -0.20 -15.25 0.33
C ALA A 93 -0.19 -14.96 -1.18
N ALA A 94 -1.20 -15.40 -1.94
CA ALA A 94 -1.26 -15.14 -3.37
C ALA A 94 -1.37 -13.64 -3.69
N ASN A 95 -1.93 -12.81 -2.79
CA ASN A 95 -2.01 -11.37 -2.98
C ASN A 95 -0.67 -10.64 -2.73
N TRP A 96 0.34 -11.34 -2.21
CA TRP A 96 1.68 -10.83 -1.94
C TRP A 96 2.71 -11.25 -2.99
N GLU A 97 2.30 -12.00 -4.01
CA GLU A 97 3.16 -12.46 -5.08
C GLU A 97 2.92 -11.62 -6.34
N TYR A 98 3.97 -11.36 -7.11
CA TYR A 98 3.80 -10.77 -8.44
C TYR A 98 3.14 -11.79 -9.36
N PRO A 99 2.10 -11.39 -10.13
CA PRO A 99 1.50 -12.28 -11.12
C PRO A 99 2.54 -12.76 -12.15
N ASP A 100 2.38 -14.01 -12.62
CA ASP A 100 3.29 -14.65 -13.58
C ASP A 100 3.25 -13.96 -14.96
N ASP A 101 2.07 -13.50 -15.36
CA ASP A 101 1.90 -12.59 -16.49
C ASP A 101 1.94 -11.16 -15.96
N ALA A 102 2.65 -10.25 -16.64
CA ALA A 102 2.75 -8.84 -16.24
C ALA A 102 1.41 -8.05 -16.33
N ASP A 103 0.27 -8.75 -16.30
CA ASP A 103 -1.07 -8.21 -16.12
C ASP A 103 -1.42 -8.16 -14.64
N TRP A 104 -1.55 -6.94 -14.12
CA TRP A 104 -1.84 -6.71 -12.71
C TRP A 104 -3.33 -6.56 -12.43
N VAL A 105 -4.21 -6.69 -13.42
CA VAL A 105 -5.66 -6.51 -13.21
C VAL A 105 -6.17 -7.48 -12.14
N GLY A 106 -6.83 -6.93 -11.13
CA GLY A 106 -7.34 -7.68 -9.98
C GLY A 106 -6.33 -7.89 -8.84
N ALA A 107 -5.05 -7.56 -9.03
CA ALA A 107 -4.06 -7.58 -7.95
C ALA A 107 -4.44 -6.57 -6.85
N VAL A 108 -3.99 -6.85 -5.62
CA VAL A 108 -4.15 -5.93 -4.49
C VAL A 108 -3.16 -4.79 -4.64
N THR A 109 -3.60 -3.56 -4.38
CA THR A 109 -2.76 -2.36 -4.35
C THR A 109 -3.10 -1.53 -3.11
N LEU A 110 -2.09 -0.88 -2.56
CA LEU A 110 -2.24 0.07 -1.46
C LEU A 110 -2.36 1.48 -2.04
N VAL A 111 -3.27 2.27 -1.50
CA VAL A 111 -3.53 3.63 -2.00
C VAL A 111 -3.57 4.59 -0.85
N GLU A 112 -2.73 5.62 -0.91
CA GLU A 112 -2.77 6.70 0.07
C GLU A 112 -4.08 7.48 0.04
N THR A 113 -4.69 7.61 1.21
CA THR A 113 -5.78 8.54 1.42
C THR A 113 -5.26 9.98 1.54
N GLU A 114 -6.18 10.95 1.64
CA GLU A 114 -5.80 12.32 1.97
C GLU A 114 -5.15 12.43 3.37
N ALA A 115 -5.55 11.57 4.31
CA ALA A 115 -4.94 11.51 5.64
C ALA A 115 -3.55 10.90 5.58
N GLY A 116 -3.36 9.80 4.83
CA GLY A 116 -2.05 9.17 4.63
C GLY A 116 -1.05 10.10 3.97
N ARG A 117 -1.49 10.86 2.95
CA ARG A 117 -0.67 11.89 2.29
C ARG A 117 -0.15 12.95 3.24
N LYS A 118 -0.89 13.31 4.30
CA LYS A 118 -0.41 14.27 5.30
C LYS A 118 0.74 13.70 6.13
N ILE A 119 0.90 12.38 6.16
CA ILE A 119 2.01 11.71 6.85
C ILE A 119 3.22 11.59 5.93
N THR A 120 3.02 11.18 4.68
CA THR A 120 4.11 10.90 3.72
C THR A 120 4.61 12.15 2.99
N CYS A 121 3.71 13.03 2.58
CA CYS A 121 4.07 14.33 2.01
C CYS A 121 4.17 15.36 3.11
N ARG A 122 5.41 15.65 3.54
CA ARG A 122 5.71 16.81 4.38
C ARG A 122 5.25 18.09 3.66
N SER A 123 4.71 19.04 4.39
CA SER A 123 4.65 20.40 3.85
C SER A 123 6.09 20.95 3.75
N PRO A 124 6.46 21.69 2.68
CA PRO A 124 7.80 22.27 2.56
C PRO A 124 8.23 23.12 3.76
N GLU A 125 7.26 23.65 4.53
CA GLU A 125 7.49 24.46 5.72
C GLU A 125 7.97 23.64 6.93
N GLU A 126 7.68 22.34 7.00
CA GLU A 126 8.08 21.46 8.12
C GLU A 126 9.51 20.90 7.98
N MET A 127 10.18 21.08 6.82
CA MET A 127 11.56 20.60 6.59
C MET A 127 12.66 21.64 6.74
N ALA A 128 12.30 22.89 7.03
CA ALA A 128 13.24 24.00 7.21
C ALA A 128 13.40 24.43 8.68
N GLY A 129 12.89 23.64 9.63
CA GLY A 129 12.93 23.90 11.08
C GLY A 129 14.08 23.21 11.79
#